data_AF-A0A7C4Z435-F1
#
_entry.id   AF-A0A7C4Z435-F1
#
_cell.length_a   1.000
_cell.length_b   1.000
_cell.length_c   1.000
_cell.angle_alpha   90.00
_cell.angle_beta   90.00
_cell.angle_gamma   90.00
#
_symmetry.space_group_name_H-M   'P 1'
#
loop_
_entity.id
_entity.type
_entity.pdbx_description
1 polymer ?
#
loop_
_entity_poly.entity_id
_entity_poly.type
_entity_poly.pdbx_seq_one_letter_code
_entity_poly.pdbx_strand_id
1 'polypeptide(L)'
;MAEHAPNKWVLGLQHTVAMFGATVLVPLLTGLNPSVALVSAGAGTLLFHLITGGRVPVFLGSSFAFIAPMVAASKAGFSVAAIGGGIAAAGLVYAVMALIVT
;
A
#
# COMPACT_ATOMS: atom_id res chain seq x y z
N MET A 1 0.09 34.47 -17.25
CA MET A 1 -0.97 33.45 -17.44
C MET A 1 -1.12 32.72 -16.11
N ALA A 2 -2.08 33.12 -15.28
CA ALA A 2 -2.34 32.43 -14.01
C ALA A 2 -3.13 31.16 -14.33
N GLU A 3 -2.42 30.04 -14.36
CA GLU A 3 -3.00 28.71 -14.46
C GLU A 3 -4.03 28.54 -13.34
N HIS A 4 -5.30 28.28 -13.71
CA HIS A 4 -6.31 27.83 -12.76
C HIS A 4 -5.94 26.42 -12.32
N ALA A 5 -5.02 26.30 -11.36
CA ALA A 5 -4.66 25.01 -10.79
C ALA A 5 -5.96 24.29 -10.35
N PRO A 6 -6.23 23.08 -10.87
CA PRO A 6 -7.46 22.37 -10.56
C PRO A 6 -7.61 22.20 -9.04
N ASN A 7 -8.85 22.27 -8.56
CA ASN A 7 -9.16 22.15 -7.14
C ASN A 7 -8.46 20.92 -6.53
N LYS A 8 -7.68 21.12 -5.45
CA LYS A 8 -6.90 20.07 -4.77
C LYS A 8 -7.76 18.84 -4.40
N TRP A 9 -9.04 19.05 -4.11
CA TRP A 9 -10.00 17.98 -3.86
C TRP A 9 -10.24 17.11 -5.10
N VAL A 10 -10.33 17.71 -6.28
CA VAL A 10 -10.52 17.00 -7.56
C VAL A 10 -9.28 16.20 -7.91
N LEU A 11 -8.09 16.79 -7.73
CA LEU A 11 -6.81 16.10 -7.93
C LEU A 11 -6.64 14.91 -6.98
N GLY A 12 -7.01 15.06 -5.71
CA GLY A 12 -6.97 13.98 -4.73
C GLY A 12 -7.93 12.84 -5.06
N LEU A 13 -9.14 13.17 -5.53
CA LEU A 13 -10.10 12.16 -6.00
C LEU A 13 -9.58 11.42 -7.24
N GLN A 14 -9.02 12.14 -8.22
CA GLN A 14 -8.40 11.53 -9.39
C GLN A 14 -7.26 10.59 -9.01
N HIS A 15 -6.41 11.00 -8.07
CA HIS A 15 -5.31 10.17 -7.60
C HIS A 15 -5.80 8.90 -6.89
N THR A 16 -6.85 9.02 -6.08
CA THR A 16 -7.48 7.87 -5.41
C THR A 16 -8.04 6.88 -6.43
N VAL A 17 -8.75 7.36 -7.45
CA VAL A 17 -9.28 6.50 -8.53
C VAL A 17 -8.15 5.86 -9.34
N ALA A 18 -7.06 6.60 -9.60
CA ALA A 18 -5.90 6.05 -10.31
C ALA A 18 -5.22 4.91 -9.53
N MET A 19 -5.11 5.03 -8.21
CA MET A 19 -4.47 4.03 -7.34
C MET A 19 -5.41 2.87 -6.93
N PHE A 20 -6.72 3.05 -7.11
CA PHE A 20 -7.74 2.06 -6.76
C PHE A 20 -7.53 0.71 -7.46
N GLY A 21 -7.23 0.73 -8.77
CA GLY A 21 -7.08 -0.49 -9.57
C GLY A 21 -6.05 -1.45 -8.98
N ALA A 22 -4.83 -0.97 -8.72
CA ALA A 22 -3.78 -1.78 -8.11
C ALA A 22 -4.11 -2.22 -6.67
N THR A 23 -4.69 -1.31 -5.88
CA THR A 23 -5.02 -1.53 -4.46
C THR A 23 -6.15 -2.55 -4.26
N VAL A 24 -7.04 -2.70 -5.24
CA VAL A 24 -8.11 -3.72 -5.22
C VAL A 24 -7.69 -5.00 -5.93
N LEU A 25 -6.89 -4.92 -6.99
CA LEU A 25 -6.49 -6.08 -7.77
C LEU A 25 -5.64 -7.06 -6.96
N VAL A 26 -4.63 -6.60 -6.22
CA VAL A 26 -3.75 -7.50 -5.46
C VAL A 26 -4.52 -8.28 -4.40
N PRO A 27 -5.33 -7.66 -3.51
CA PRO A 27 -6.13 -8.40 -2.54
C PRO A 27 -7.02 -9.46 -3.18
N LEU A 28 -7.67 -9.13 -4.30
CA LEU A 28 -8.51 -10.08 -5.04
C LEU A 28 -7.70 -11.30 -5.53
N LEU A 29 -6.50 -11.07 -6.07
CA LEU A 29 -5.63 -12.13 -6.56
C LEU A 29 -5.02 -12.99 -5.44
N THR A 30 -4.86 -12.43 -4.25
CA THR A 30 -4.26 -13.12 -3.10
C THR A 30 -5.29 -13.66 -2.09
N GLY A 31 -6.59 -13.48 -2.35
CA GLY A 31 -7.67 -13.90 -1.46
C GLY A 31 -7.86 -13.04 -0.20
N LEU A 32 -7.33 -11.82 -0.18
CA LEU A 32 -7.52 -10.85 0.89
C LEU A 32 -8.75 -9.97 0.63
N ASN A 33 -9.32 -9.38 1.68
CA ASN A 33 -10.46 -8.48 1.55
C ASN A 33 -10.02 -7.11 0.97
N PRO A 34 -10.55 -6.68 -0.19
CA PRO A 34 -10.18 -5.40 -0.81
C PRO A 34 -10.53 -4.17 0.02
N SER A 35 -11.63 -4.20 0.78
CA SER A 35 -12.03 -3.10 1.65
C SER A 35 -11.02 -2.87 2.77
N VAL A 36 -10.46 -3.95 3.32
CA VAL A 36 -9.39 -3.85 4.33
C VAL A 36 -8.12 -3.26 3.72
N ALA A 37 -7.77 -3.65 2.49
CA ALA A 37 -6.62 -3.11 1.78
C ALA A 37 -6.77 -1.62 1.43
N LEU A 38 -7.97 -1.18 1.03
CA LEU A 38 -8.27 0.23 0.76
C LEU A 38 -8.17 1.08 2.03
N VAL A 39 -8.74 0.61 3.14
CA VAL A 39 -8.68 1.32 4.42
C VAL A 39 -7.24 1.38 4.94
N SER A 40 -6.47 0.29 4.85
CA SER A 40 -5.07 0.27 5.28
C SER A 40 -4.17 1.09 4.38
N ALA A 41 -4.40 1.13 3.07
CA ALA A 41 -3.72 2.01 2.12
C ALA A 41 -3.94 3.49 2.47
N GLY A 42 -5.18 3.89 2.73
CA GLY A 42 -5.52 5.25 3.15
C GLY A 42 -4.90 5.62 4.49
N ALA A 43 -5.07 4.78 5.52
CA ALA A 43 -4.52 5.01 6.84
C ALA A 43 -2.98 5.05 6.84
N GLY A 44 -2.34 4.12 6.11
CA GLY A 44 -0.90 4.08 5.95
C GLY A 44 -0.37 5.31 5.22
N THR A 45 -1.07 5.77 4.17
CA THR A 45 -0.71 6.99 3.45
C THR A 45 -0.74 8.21 4.38
N LEU A 46 -1.77 8.34 5.22
CA LEU A 46 -1.86 9.43 6.21
C LEU A 46 -0.73 9.33 7.25
N LEU A 47 -0.45 8.13 7.75
CA LEU A 47 0.66 7.88 8.69
C LEU A 47 2.02 8.24 8.06
N PHE A 48 2.26 7.87 6.81
CA PHE A 48 3.48 8.21 6.08
C PHE A 48 3.67 9.72 5.94
N HIS A 49 2.61 10.45 5.58
CA HIS A 49 2.66 11.91 5.52
C HIS A 49 2.92 12.53 6.90
N LEU A 50 2.35 11.97 7.97
CA LEU A 50 2.60 12.43 9.34
C LEU A 50 4.08 12.23 9.74
N ILE A 51 4.65 11.06 9.47
CA ILE A 51 6.05 10.74 9.79
C ILE A 51 7.03 11.60 8.97
N THR A 52 6.74 11.82 7.69
CA THR A 52 7.62 12.58 6.78
C THR A 52 7.44 14.11 6.88
N GLY A 53 6.45 14.58 7.64
CA GLY A 53 6.08 15.99 7.74
C GLY A 53 5.50 16.55 6.43
N GLY A 54 4.84 15.72 5.63
CA GLY A 54 4.18 16.12 4.39
C GLY A 54 5.12 16.52 3.25
N ARG A 55 6.42 16.19 3.36
CA ARG A 55 7.44 16.58 2.36
C ARG A 55 7.37 15.77 1.08
N VAL A 56 6.88 14.52 1.16
CA VAL A 56 6.84 13.60 0.01
C VAL A 56 5.39 13.22 -0.28
N PRO A 57 4.82 13.64 -1.43
CA PRO A 57 3.43 13.35 -1.78
C PRO A 57 3.30 11.94 -2.37
N VAL A 58 3.14 10.92 -1.53
CA VAL A 58 3.06 9.50 -1.94
C VAL A 58 1.78 8.86 -1.47
N PHE A 59 1.13 8.07 -2.32
CA PHE A 59 0.04 7.17 -1.95
C PHE A 59 0.57 5.73 -1.80
N LEU A 60 0.25 5.08 -0.68
CA LEU A 60 0.61 3.68 -0.43
C LEU A 60 -0.45 2.76 -1.04
N GLY A 61 -0.11 2.06 -2.12
CA GLY A 61 -0.95 1.04 -2.75
C GLY A 61 -0.50 -0.40 -2.45
N SER A 62 -1.26 -1.38 -2.93
CA SER A 62 -0.86 -2.79 -2.82
C SER A 62 0.30 -3.13 -3.77
N SER A 63 1.32 -3.82 -3.25
CA SER A 63 2.51 -4.18 -4.03
C SER A 63 2.35 -5.50 -4.77
N PHE A 64 2.55 -5.45 -6.10
CA PHE A 64 2.43 -6.62 -6.97
C PHE A 64 3.53 -7.65 -6.72
N ALA A 65 4.64 -7.24 -6.09
CA ALA A 65 5.74 -8.11 -5.71
C ALA A 65 5.31 -9.22 -4.73
N PHE A 66 4.21 -9.00 -3.97
CA PHE A 66 3.71 -9.99 -3.02
C PHE A 66 2.76 -11.03 -3.63
N ILE A 67 2.27 -10.86 -4.87
CA ILE A 67 1.33 -11.80 -5.49
C ILE A 67 1.94 -13.20 -5.61
N ALA A 68 3.08 -13.31 -6.29
CA ALA A 68 3.75 -14.59 -6.53
C ALA A 68 4.11 -15.34 -5.23
N PRO A 69 4.79 -14.74 -4.24
CA PRO A 69 5.13 -15.44 -3.00
C PRO A 69 3.91 -15.78 -2.15
N MET A 70 2.86 -14.94 -2.11
CA MET A 70 1.63 -15.26 -1.37
C MET A 70 0.89 -16.45 -1.99
N VAL A 71 0.79 -16.50 -3.32
CA VAL A 71 0.18 -17.64 -4.03
C VAL A 71 1.01 -18.90 -3.82
N ALA A 72 2.33 -18.80 -3.88
CA ALA A 72 3.23 -19.93 -3.62
C ALA A 72 3.08 -20.46 -2.18
N ALA A 73 3.06 -19.57 -1.19
CA ALA A 73 2.87 -19.94 0.21
C ALA A 73 1.48 -20.55 0.46
N SER A 74 0.43 -20.00 -0.16
CA SER A 74 -0.92 -20.56 -0.07
C SER A 74 -0.97 -21.99 -0.65
N LYS A 75 -0.34 -22.23 -1.80
CA LYS A 75 -0.23 -23.57 -2.42
C LYS A 75 0.59 -24.55 -1.59
N ALA A 76 1.58 -24.06 -0.84
CA ALA A 76 2.36 -24.87 0.09
C ALA A 76 1.62 -25.19 1.40
N GLY A 77 0.38 -24.72 1.58
CA GLY A 77 -0.46 -25.04 2.74
C GLY A 77 -0.21 -24.15 3.96
N PHE A 78 0.50 -23.02 3.81
CA PHE A 78 0.68 -22.08 4.92
C PHE A 78 -0.64 -21.42 5.31
N SER A 79 -0.85 -21.24 6.61
CA SER A 79 -2.01 -20.53 7.13
C SER A 79 -1.98 -19.05 6.76
N VAL A 80 -3.14 -18.42 6.69
CA VAL A 80 -3.25 -16.96 6.45
C VAL A 80 -2.46 -16.16 7.49
N ALA A 81 -2.42 -16.63 8.74
CA ALA A 81 -1.62 -16.02 9.80
C ALA A 81 -0.11 -16.11 9.52
N ALA A 82 0.39 -17.25 9.03
CA ALA A 82 1.79 -17.40 8.67
C ALA A 82 2.19 -16.51 7.48
N ILE A 83 1.33 -16.43 6.46
CA ILE A 83 1.53 -15.55 5.31
C ILE A 83 1.53 -14.08 5.76
N GLY A 84 0.56 -13.69 6.61
CA GLY A 84 0.50 -12.35 7.20
C GLY A 84 1.72 -12.01 8.05
N GLY A 85 2.24 -12.98 8.81
CA GLY A 85 3.49 -12.84 9.55
C GLY A 85 4.71 -12.59 8.64
N GLY A 86 4.77 -13.26 7.49
CA GLY A 86 5.79 -13.00 6.47
C GLY A 86 5.72 -11.58 5.88
N ILE A 87 4.51 -11.09 5.61
CA ILE A 87 4.29 -9.70 5.16
C ILE A 87 4.72 -8.70 6.24
N ALA A 88 4.37 -8.96 7.50
CA ALA A 88 4.79 -8.12 8.62
C ALA A 88 6.32 -8.11 8.79
N ALA A 89 6.99 -9.26 8.63
CA ALA A 89 8.44 -9.35 8.65
C ALA A 89 9.09 -8.55 7.51
N ALA A 90 8.52 -8.56 6.30
CA ALA A 90 8.97 -7.71 5.21
C ALA A 90 8.84 -6.21 5.55
N GLY A 91 7.74 -5.82 6.23
CA GLY A 91 7.57 -4.48 6.77
C GLY A 91 8.63 -4.09 7.80
N LEU A 92 9.02 -5.03 8.68
CA LEU A 92 10.11 -4.82 9.62
C LEU A 92 11.45 -4.63 8.91
N VAL A 93 11.73 -5.39 7.86
CA VAL A 93 12.93 -5.19 7.02
C VAL A 93 12.93 -3.79 6.42
N TYR A 94 11.79 -3.29 5.92
CA TYR A 94 11.70 -1.90 5.46
C TYR A 94 11.97 -0.88 6.56
N ALA A 95 11.49 -1.10 7.78
CA ALA A 95 11.77 -0.22 8.91
C ALA A 95 13.26 -0.22 9.28
N VAL A 96 13.91 -1.39 9.29
CA VAL A 96 15.36 -1.50 9.51
C VAL A 96 16.15 -0.80 8.41
N MET A 97 15.76 -1.01 7.14
CA MET A 97 16.41 -0.34 6.01
C MET A 97 16.23 1.18 6.08
N ALA A 98 15.06 1.66 6.49
CA ALA A 98 14.86 3.08 6.73
C ALA A 98 15.87 3.61 7.76
N LEU A 99 16.10 2.92 8.89
CA LEU A 99 17.09 3.35 9.89
C LEU A 99 18.53 3.30 9.41
N ILE A 100 18.88 2.39 8.50
CA ILE A 100 20.24 2.28 7.95
C ILE A 100 20.52 3.39 6.93
N VAL A 101 19.51 3.74 6.12
CA VAL A 101 19.63 4.71 5.02
C VAL A 101 19.38 6.16 5.49
N THR A 102 18.65 6.34 6.60
CA THR A 102 18.41 7.65 7.23
C THR A 102 19.69 8.22 7.82
#